data_AF-A0A1A8DPJ6-F1
#
_entry.id   AF-A0A1A8DPJ6-F1
#
_cell.length_a   1.000
_cell.length_b   1.000
_cell.length_c   1.000
_cell.angle_alpha   90.00
_cell.angle_beta   90.00
_cell.angle_gamma   90.00
#
_symmetry.space_group_name_H-M   'P 1'
#
loop_
_entity.id
_entity.type
_entity.pdbx_description
1 polymer ?
#
loop_
_entity_poly.entity_id
_entity_poly.type
_entity_poly.pdbx_seq_one_letter_code
_entity_poly.pdbx_strand_id
1 'polypeptide(L)'
;QTTSPGGRIGDAPSSAGLSHTLRERLGLKVGRLRTGTPPRIVKDSVDLSLATLNPPDSSPTPFSFMNTHTRCRPEEQLPCYLTYTTPGVERVVRESLHLNCHIQQDAKGPRYCPSIESRVLRFPGRRHQGLSMTMPPDVQLRLIREIPPLHKAEIHMP
;
A
#
# COMPACT_ATOMS: atom_id res chain seq x y z
N GLN A 1 -14.20 6.01 -13.00
CA GLN A 1 -13.73 5.12 -11.92
C GLN A 1 -14.75 4.01 -11.75
N THR A 2 -14.35 2.75 -11.86
CA THR A 2 -15.22 1.59 -11.64
C THR A 2 -15.18 1.23 -10.15
N THR A 3 -16.28 1.47 -9.43
CA THR A 3 -16.45 0.93 -8.07
C THR A 3 -16.94 -0.50 -8.18
N SER A 4 -16.18 -1.46 -7.67
CA SER A 4 -16.59 -2.86 -7.61
C SER A 4 -17.14 -3.17 -6.21
N PRO A 5 -18.33 -3.78 -6.07
CA PRO A 5 -18.86 -4.18 -4.77
C PRO A 5 -18.03 -5.34 -4.19
N GLY A 6 -17.50 -5.17 -2.97
CA GLY A 6 -16.71 -6.20 -2.29
C GLY A 6 -15.98 -5.66 -1.06
N GLY A 7 -15.56 -6.57 -0.16
CA GLY A 7 -14.77 -6.24 1.02
C GLY A 7 -13.28 -6.09 0.70
N ARG A 8 -12.78 -6.97 -0.16
CA ARG A 8 -11.44 -6.95 -0.77
C ARG A 8 -11.54 -7.19 -2.27
N ILE A 9 -10.44 -6.98 -2.98
CA ILE A 9 -10.34 -7.31 -4.41
C ILE A 9 -10.59 -8.82 -4.58
N GLY A 10 -11.56 -9.17 -5.42
CA GLY A 10 -11.94 -10.56 -5.72
C GLY A 10 -13.00 -11.15 -4.79
N ASP A 11 -13.39 -10.47 -3.71
CA ASP A 11 -14.46 -10.93 -2.82
C ASP A 11 -15.85 -10.78 -3.46
N ALA A 12 -16.81 -11.58 -2.99
CA ALA A 12 -18.22 -11.36 -3.25
C ALA A 12 -18.70 -9.99 -2.69
N PRO A 13 -19.81 -9.44 -3.20
CA PRO A 13 -20.37 -8.18 -2.70
C PRO A 13 -20.55 -8.17 -1.17
N SER A 14 -20.07 -7.11 -0.52
CA SER A 14 -20.19 -6.94 0.94
C SER A 14 -21.64 -6.90 1.39
N SER A 15 -21.93 -7.52 2.54
CA SER A 15 -23.26 -7.52 3.15
C SER A 15 -23.68 -6.12 3.60
N ALA A 16 -24.81 -5.60 3.10
CA ALA A 16 -25.35 -4.30 3.51
C ALA A 16 -26.27 -4.36 4.76
N GLY A 17 -26.80 -5.55 5.08
CA GLY A 17 -27.87 -5.70 6.07
C GLY A 17 -27.48 -5.32 7.50
N LEU A 18 -26.26 -5.67 7.94
CA LEU A 18 -25.81 -5.34 9.29
C LEU A 18 -25.68 -3.82 9.50
N SER A 19 -25.07 -3.11 8.56
CA SER A 19 -24.91 -1.65 8.65
C SER A 19 -26.26 -0.93 8.69
N HIS A 20 -27.27 -1.44 7.96
CA HIS A 20 -28.63 -0.91 8.03
C HIS A 20 -29.26 -1.12 9.40
N THR A 21 -29.17 -2.33 9.97
CA THR A 21 -29.68 -2.63 11.31
C THR A 21 -29.03 -1.75 12.39
N LEU A 22 -27.70 -1.60 12.36
CA LEU A 22 -26.98 -0.76 13.32
C LEU A 22 -27.42 0.71 13.25
N ARG A 23 -27.69 1.22 12.05
CA ARG A 23 -28.12 2.60 11.84
C ARG A 23 -29.59 2.81 12.20
N GLU A 24 -30.50 2.02 11.62
CA GLU A 24 -31.94 2.25 11.73
C GLU A 24 -32.54 1.74 13.03
N ARG A 25 -32.11 0.58 13.53
CA ARG A 25 -32.70 -0.04 14.73
C ARG A 25 -32.03 0.37 16.02
N LEU A 26 -30.71 0.59 15.99
CA LEU A 26 -29.92 0.91 17.18
C LEU A 26 -29.52 2.39 17.25
N GLY A 27 -29.81 3.19 16.22
CA GLY A 27 -29.49 4.61 16.19
C GLY A 27 -27.98 4.92 16.20
N LEU A 28 -27.12 3.97 15.84
CA LEU A 28 -25.67 4.16 15.85
C LEU A 28 -25.23 5.01 14.64
N LYS A 29 -24.28 5.91 14.88
CA LYS A 29 -23.63 6.69 13.81
C LYS A 29 -22.71 5.79 13.01
N VAL A 30 -22.96 5.67 11.71
CA VAL A 30 -22.13 4.90 10.77
C VAL A 30 -21.39 5.85 9.85
N GLY A 31 -20.10 5.57 9.59
CA GLY A 31 -19.26 6.31 8.66
C GLY A 31 -18.57 5.39 7.67
N ARG A 32 -17.91 5.97 6.66
CA ARG A 32 -17.06 5.22 5.71
C ARG A 32 -15.62 5.66 5.86
N LEU A 33 -14.74 4.68 6.04
CA LEU A 33 -13.30 4.86 5.98
C LEU A 33 -12.78 4.25 4.70
N ARG A 34 -11.62 4.74 4.26
CA ARG A 34 -10.92 4.19 3.11
C ARG A 34 -9.44 4.09 3.40
N THR A 35 -8.86 2.97 2.98
CA THR A 35 -7.43 2.70 3.00
C THR A 35 -6.99 2.22 1.62
N GLY A 36 -5.80 2.62 1.21
CA GLY A 36 -5.15 2.11 0.00
C GLY A 36 -4.21 0.95 0.35
N THR A 37 -3.98 0.06 -0.61
CA THR A 37 -2.99 -1.01 -0.54
C THR A 37 -1.95 -0.77 -1.64
N PRO A 38 -0.67 -1.11 -1.43
CA PRO A 38 0.31 -1.09 -2.50
C PRO A 38 0.06 -2.24 -3.49
N PRO A 39 0.36 -2.07 -4.79
CA PRO A 39 0.29 -3.16 -5.75
C PRO A 39 1.19 -4.33 -5.35
N ARG A 40 0.79 -5.54 -5.73
CA ARG A 40 1.63 -6.74 -5.69
C ARG A 40 2.35 -6.87 -7.03
N ILE A 41 3.66 -7.03 -6.95
CA ILE A 41 4.54 -7.11 -8.13
C ILE A 41 5.13 -8.51 -8.28
N VAL A 42 5.45 -8.89 -9.52
CA VAL A 42 6.09 -10.18 -9.83
C VAL A 42 7.55 -10.13 -9.42
N LYS A 43 8.00 -11.06 -8.58
CA LYS A 43 9.39 -11.09 -8.06
C LYS A 43 10.43 -11.06 -9.18
N ASP A 44 10.24 -11.86 -10.22
CA ASP A 44 11.22 -12.04 -11.31
C ASP A 44 11.34 -10.80 -12.21
N SER A 45 10.41 -9.85 -12.08
CA SER A 45 10.45 -8.56 -12.78
C SER A 45 11.24 -7.46 -12.03
N VAL A 46 11.83 -7.80 -10.87
CA VAL A 46 12.53 -6.87 -9.98
C VAL A 46 14.03 -7.10 -10.03
N ASP A 47 14.79 -6.02 -10.27
CA ASP A 47 16.24 -6.02 -10.19
C ASP A 47 16.71 -5.70 -8.76
N LEU A 48 16.84 -6.75 -7.94
CA LEU A 48 17.23 -6.63 -6.54
C LEU A 48 18.68 -6.17 -6.35
N SER A 49 19.52 -6.22 -7.39
CA SER A 49 20.92 -5.73 -7.30
C SER A 49 20.98 -4.22 -7.07
N LEU A 50 19.93 -3.49 -7.46
CA LEU A 50 19.80 -2.04 -7.30
C LEU A 50 19.17 -1.64 -5.95
N ALA A 51 18.76 -2.62 -5.13
CA ALA A 51 18.15 -2.40 -3.83
C ALA A 51 19.14 -2.64 -2.69
N THR A 52 18.90 -2.01 -1.54
CA THR A 52 19.72 -2.24 -0.36
C THR A 52 19.19 -3.47 0.38
N LEU A 53 20.01 -4.51 0.49
CA LEU A 53 19.69 -5.71 1.29
C LEU A 53 19.51 -5.33 2.77
N ASN A 54 18.42 -5.76 3.37
CA ASN A 54 18.18 -5.66 4.80
C ASN A 54 17.99 -7.07 5.38
N PRO A 55 19.05 -7.64 6.00
CA PRO A 55 19.00 -8.99 6.56
C PRO A 55 17.99 -9.09 7.72
N PRO A 56 17.55 -10.30 8.06
CA PRO A 56 16.79 -10.54 9.29
C PRO A 56 17.65 -10.24 10.53
N ASP A 57 16.98 -10.11 11.68
CA ASP A 57 17.66 -9.98 12.96
C ASP A 57 18.47 -11.24 13.27
N SER A 58 19.70 -11.05 13.76
CA SER A 58 20.58 -12.16 14.14
C SER A 58 20.09 -12.95 15.35
N SER A 59 19.26 -12.31 16.20
CA SER A 59 18.61 -12.93 17.36
C SER A 59 17.12 -12.57 17.34
N PRO A 60 16.30 -13.31 16.58
CA PRO A 60 14.88 -13.00 16.43
C PRO A 60 14.11 -13.27 17.72
N THR A 61 13.30 -12.29 18.12
CA THR A 61 12.48 -12.39 19.34
C THR A 61 11.13 -13.04 19.01
N PRO A 62 10.71 -14.09 19.73
CA PRO A 62 9.37 -14.63 19.56
C PRO A 62 8.30 -13.60 19.94
N PHE A 63 7.26 -13.49 19.13
CA PHE A 63 6.15 -12.56 19.39
C PHE A 63 5.30 -12.98 20.60
N SER A 64 5.17 -14.30 20.83
CA SER A 64 4.42 -14.85 21.97
C SER A 64 5.34 -15.10 23.16
N PHE A 65 4.93 -14.66 24.34
CA PHE A 65 5.62 -14.94 25.61
C PHE A 65 5.68 -16.44 25.97
N MET A 66 4.83 -17.28 25.35
CA MET A 66 4.86 -18.73 25.58
C MET A 66 6.00 -19.43 24.83
N ASN A 67 6.57 -18.78 23.81
CA ASN A 67 7.65 -19.34 23.02
C ASN A 67 8.99 -18.85 23.56
N THR A 68 9.95 -19.76 23.69
CA THR A 68 11.33 -19.43 24.10
C THR A 68 12.24 -19.08 22.93
N HIS A 69 11.83 -19.39 21.71
CA HIS A 69 12.57 -19.15 20.48
C HIS A 69 11.62 -19.00 19.29
N THR A 70 12.07 -18.35 18.21
CA THR A 70 11.35 -18.40 16.93
C THR A 70 11.50 -19.77 16.28
N ARG A 71 10.47 -20.20 15.56
CA ARG A 71 10.51 -21.48 14.83
C ARG A 71 11.58 -21.50 13.73
N CYS A 72 11.79 -20.37 13.08
CA CYS A 72 12.74 -20.19 11.99
C CYS A 72 14.05 -19.64 12.55
N ARG A 73 15.18 -20.23 12.19
CA ARG A 73 16.52 -19.71 12.53
C ARG A 73 16.80 -18.42 11.75
N PRO A 74 17.68 -17.52 12.23
CA PRO A 74 18.03 -16.29 11.52
C PRO A 74 18.42 -16.52 10.05
N GLU A 75 19.19 -17.58 9.77
CA GLU A 75 19.71 -17.89 8.44
C GLU A 75 18.65 -18.46 7.49
N GLU A 76 17.54 -18.94 8.04
CA GLU A 76 16.40 -19.49 7.30
C GLU A 76 15.36 -18.41 6.96
N GLN A 77 15.48 -17.21 7.55
CA GLN A 77 14.57 -16.09 7.29
C GLN A 77 14.91 -15.37 6.00
N LEU A 78 13.88 -15.00 5.23
CA LEU A 78 14.05 -14.23 4.00
C LEU A 78 14.42 -12.78 4.34
N PRO A 79 15.40 -12.18 3.65
CA PRO A 79 15.72 -10.78 3.82
C PRO A 79 14.66 -9.88 3.16
N CYS A 80 14.64 -8.62 3.59
CA CYS A 80 13.91 -7.56 2.91
C CYS A 80 14.86 -6.74 2.04
N TYR A 81 14.30 -5.99 1.08
CA TYR A 81 15.04 -5.09 0.22
C TYR A 81 14.49 -3.68 0.36
N LEU A 82 15.37 -2.74 0.70
CA LEU A 82 15.01 -1.34 0.89
C LEU A 82 15.23 -0.57 -0.41
N THR A 83 14.28 0.27 -0.72
CA THR A 83 14.35 1.22 -1.83
C THR A 83 13.58 2.49 -1.47
N TYR A 84 13.70 3.51 -2.29
CA TYR A 84 13.11 4.82 -2.05
C TYR A 84 12.53 5.38 -3.33
N THR A 85 11.51 6.22 -3.17
CA THR A 85 10.98 7.02 -4.28
C THR A 85 12.05 7.96 -4.85
N THR A 86 11.87 8.29 -6.11
CA THR A 86 12.68 9.24 -6.88
C THR A 86 11.85 10.49 -7.21
N PRO A 87 12.48 11.58 -7.69
CA PRO A 87 11.73 12.72 -8.24
C PRO A 87 10.77 12.32 -9.38
N GLY A 88 11.08 11.24 -10.10
CA GLY A 88 10.20 10.66 -11.12
C GLY A 88 8.85 10.19 -10.56
N VAL A 89 8.86 9.55 -9.39
CA VAL A 89 7.63 9.16 -8.68
C VAL A 89 6.78 10.39 -8.34
N GLU A 90 7.40 11.45 -7.81
CA GLU A 90 6.69 12.70 -7.48
C GLU A 90 6.07 13.35 -8.72
N ARG A 91 6.78 13.34 -9.86
CA ARG A 91 6.27 13.80 -11.15
C ARG A 91 5.03 13.02 -11.59
N VAL A 92 5.09 11.69 -11.59
CA VAL A 92 3.93 10.84 -11.97
C VAL A 92 2.73 11.10 -11.05
N VAL A 93 2.96 11.23 -9.73
CA VAL A 93 1.90 11.60 -8.79
C VAL A 93 1.26 12.92 -9.18
N ARG A 94 2.06 13.97 -9.43
CA ARG A 94 1.56 15.31 -9.77
C ARG A 94 0.76 15.32 -11.07
N GLU A 95 1.24 14.61 -12.09
CA GLU A 95 0.54 14.44 -13.36
C GLU A 95 -0.80 13.71 -13.19
N SER A 96 -0.88 12.75 -12.26
CA SER A 96 -2.09 11.94 -12.03
C SER A 96 -3.12 12.54 -11.07
N LEU A 97 -2.87 13.72 -10.49
CA LEU A 97 -3.74 14.32 -9.46
C LEU A 97 -5.19 14.51 -9.91
N HIS A 98 -5.40 14.84 -11.19
CA HIS A 98 -6.74 15.01 -11.77
C HIS A 98 -7.57 13.72 -11.79
N LEU A 99 -6.91 12.55 -11.72
CA LEU A 99 -7.55 11.24 -11.62
C LEU A 99 -7.88 10.87 -10.18
N ASN A 100 -7.29 11.58 -9.20
CA ASN A 100 -7.42 11.31 -7.78
C ASN A 100 -8.49 12.21 -7.16
N CYS A 101 -9.77 11.95 -7.47
CA CYS A 101 -10.91 12.61 -6.80
C CYS A 101 -10.89 12.43 -5.26
N HIS A 102 -10.10 11.48 -4.75
CA HIS A 102 -9.95 11.13 -3.33
C HIS A 102 -9.15 12.13 -2.50
N ILE A 103 -8.28 12.92 -3.13
CA ILE A 103 -7.58 14.01 -2.46
C ILE A 103 -8.47 15.26 -2.40
N GLN A 104 -9.43 15.37 -3.33
CA GLN A 104 -10.36 16.49 -3.42
C GLN A 104 -11.64 16.29 -2.60
N GLN A 105 -12.03 15.04 -2.29
CA GLN A 105 -13.27 14.74 -1.57
C GLN A 105 -13.02 14.24 -0.14
N ASP A 106 -13.76 14.84 0.79
CA ASP A 106 -13.85 14.69 2.25
C ASP A 106 -14.02 13.26 2.84
N ALA A 107 -13.63 12.20 2.13
CA ALA A 107 -13.47 10.89 2.76
C ALA A 107 -12.22 10.93 3.64
N LYS A 108 -12.40 11.20 4.94
CA LYS A 108 -11.35 11.26 5.98
C LYS A 108 -10.45 10.01 5.94
N GLY A 109 -9.41 10.05 5.12
CA GLY A 109 -8.32 9.08 5.16
C GLY A 109 -7.62 9.14 6.53
N PRO A 110 -6.97 8.07 6.98
CA PRO A 110 -6.25 8.08 8.24
C PRO A 110 -5.21 9.21 8.24
N ARG A 111 -5.29 10.12 9.23
CA ARG A 111 -4.38 11.28 9.35
C ARG A 111 -2.89 10.89 9.25
N TYR A 112 -2.56 9.68 9.75
CA TYR A 112 -1.20 9.20 9.99
C TYR A 112 -0.66 8.22 8.94
N CYS A 113 -1.50 7.62 8.10
CA CYS A 113 -1.06 6.66 7.07
C CYS A 113 -1.48 7.13 5.67
N PRO A 114 -0.90 8.25 5.17
CA PRO A 114 -1.22 8.77 3.85
C PRO A 114 -0.76 7.81 2.75
N SER A 115 -1.54 7.71 1.67
CA SER A 115 -1.08 7.12 0.41
C SER A 115 0.12 7.89 -0.17
N ILE A 116 0.85 7.32 -1.12
CA ILE A 116 2.02 7.97 -1.72
C ILE A 116 1.64 9.32 -2.33
N GLU A 117 0.48 9.39 -2.98
CA GLU A 117 -0.04 10.64 -3.54
C GLU A 117 -0.30 11.71 -2.46
N SER A 118 -0.82 11.30 -1.30
CA SER A 118 -1.00 12.20 -0.15
C SER A 118 0.34 12.61 0.50
N ARG A 119 1.33 11.70 0.55
CA ARG A 119 2.66 12.00 1.09
C ARG A 119 3.40 13.03 0.25
N VAL A 120 3.41 12.84 -1.07
CA VAL A 120 4.06 13.76 -2.01
C VAL A 120 3.47 15.17 -1.92
N LEU A 121 2.14 15.30 -1.79
CA LEU A 121 1.49 16.61 -1.64
C LEU A 121 1.81 17.29 -0.30
N ARG A 122 1.84 16.53 0.79
CA ARG A 122 2.09 17.07 2.14
C ARG A 122 3.57 17.38 2.39
N PHE A 123 4.46 16.59 1.80
CA PHE A 123 5.89 16.63 2.05
C PHE A 123 6.68 16.61 0.72
N PRO A 124 6.57 17.67 -0.09
CA PRO A 124 7.21 17.74 -1.41
C PRO A 124 8.72 17.65 -1.31
N GLY A 125 9.36 17.04 -2.31
CA GLY A 125 10.82 16.91 -2.40
C GLY A 125 11.46 15.91 -1.42
N ARG A 126 10.67 15.16 -0.65
CA ARG A 126 11.18 14.11 0.24
C ARG A 126 11.21 12.76 -0.46
N ARG A 127 12.19 11.93 -0.07
CA ARG A 127 12.21 10.51 -0.43
C ARG A 127 11.37 9.72 0.56
N HIS A 128 10.58 8.78 0.07
CA HIS A 128 9.65 8.00 0.87
C HIS A 128 9.91 6.49 0.74
N GLN A 129 9.59 5.77 1.81
CA GLN A 129 9.39 4.31 1.78
C GLN A 129 7.88 4.00 1.86
N GLY A 130 7.47 2.91 1.20
CA GLY A 130 6.07 2.49 1.10
C GLY A 130 5.33 3.14 -0.08
N LEU A 131 4.42 2.37 -0.68
CA LEU A 131 3.75 2.73 -1.95
C LEU A 131 2.24 2.44 -1.93
N SER A 132 1.58 2.50 -0.77
CA SER A 132 0.11 2.43 -0.75
C SER A 132 -0.47 3.54 -1.62
N MET A 133 -1.34 3.19 -2.55
CA MET A 133 -1.88 4.13 -3.53
C MET A 133 -3.33 3.80 -3.87
N THR A 134 -4.00 4.73 -4.52
CA THR A 134 -5.39 4.57 -4.99
C THR A 134 -5.55 4.87 -6.48
N MET A 135 -4.44 5.06 -7.18
CA MET A 135 -4.38 5.40 -8.60
C MET A 135 -4.78 4.22 -9.50
N PRO A 136 -5.27 4.48 -10.73
CA PRO A 136 -5.56 3.44 -11.71
C PRO A 136 -4.34 2.56 -12.06
N PRO A 137 -4.52 1.28 -12.41
CA PRO A 137 -3.42 0.32 -12.61
C PRO A 137 -2.30 0.77 -13.56
N ASP A 138 -2.64 1.47 -14.65
CA ASP A 138 -1.68 2.01 -15.62
C ASP A 138 -0.77 3.09 -14.99
N VAL A 139 -1.36 3.96 -14.16
CA VAL A 139 -0.62 4.98 -13.41
C VAL A 139 0.24 4.34 -12.33
N GLN A 140 -0.27 3.31 -11.65
CA GLN A 140 0.52 2.57 -10.67
C GLN A 140 1.77 1.96 -11.31
N LEU A 141 1.61 1.31 -12.47
CA LEU A 141 2.72 0.70 -13.20
C LEU A 141 3.75 1.75 -13.65
N ARG A 142 3.27 2.89 -14.17
CA ARG A 142 4.15 4.01 -14.54
C ARG A 142 4.92 4.53 -13.33
N LEU A 143 4.26 4.66 -12.18
CA LEU A 143 4.87 5.16 -10.95
C LEU A 143 5.93 4.20 -10.41
N ILE A 144 5.63 2.91 -10.29
CA ILE A 144 6.59 1.96 -9.69
C ILE A 144 7.86 1.85 -10.55
N ARG A 145 7.75 1.97 -11.88
CA ARG A 145 8.90 1.90 -12.79
C ARG A 145 9.85 3.10 -12.69
N GLU A 146 9.47 4.17 -11.99
CA GLU A 146 10.37 5.28 -11.66
C GLU A 146 11.30 4.96 -10.47
N ILE A 147 11.12 3.81 -9.82
CA ILE A 147 11.93 3.34 -8.68
C ILE A 147 13.00 2.38 -9.23
N PRO A 148 14.31 2.59 -8.98
CA PRO A 148 15.36 1.90 -9.74
C PRO A 148 15.30 0.36 -9.73
N PRO A 149 15.13 -0.32 -8.57
CA PRO A 149 14.95 -1.78 -8.56
C PRO A 149 13.72 -2.28 -9.32
N LEU A 150 12.72 -1.41 -9.51
CA LEU A 150 11.40 -1.73 -10.05
C LEU A 150 11.22 -1.24 -11.50
N HIS A 151 12.29 -0.80 -12.17
CA HIS A 151 12.20 -0.21 -13.52
C HIS A 151 11.57 -1.14 -14.58
N LYS A 152 11.67 -2.46 -14.38
CA LYS A 152 11.04 -3.50 -15.21
C LYS A 152 9.84 -4.17 -14.56
N ALA A 153 9.38 -3.68 -13.41
CA ALA A 153 8.38 -4.36 -12.61
C ALA A 153 7.08 -4.59 -13.39
N GLU A 154 6.46 -5.73 -13.13
CA GLU A 154 5.12 -6.11 -13.58
C GLU A 154 4.19 -6.22 -12.38
N ILE A 155 2.96 -5.73 -12.52
CA ILE A 155 1.93 -5.80 -11.48
C ILE A 155 1.15 -7.10 -11.63
N HIS A 156 1.16 -7.91 -10.58
CA HIS A 156 0.30 -9.09 -10.45
C HIS A 156 -1.10 -8.70 -9.93
N MET A 157 -1.17 -7.77 -8.96
CA MET A 157 -2.42 -7.27 -8.39
C MET A 157 -2.31 -5.75 -8.16
N PRO A 158 -3.16 -4.93 -8.78
CA PRO A 158 -3.15 -3.47 -8.59
C PRO A 158 -3.79 -3.03 -7.27
#